data_AF-A0A3D2EZ01-F1
#
_entry.id   AF-A0A3D2EZ01-F1
#
_cell.length_a   1.000
_cell.length_b   1.000
_cell.length_c   1.000
_cell.angle_alpha   90.00
_cell.angle_beta   90.00
_cell.angle_gamma   90.00
#
_symmetry.space_group_name_H-M   'P 1'
#
loop_
_entity.id
_entity.type
_entity.pdbx_description
1 polymer ?
#
loop_
_entity_poly.entity_id
_entity_poly.type
_entity_poly.pdbx_seq_one_letter_code
_entity_poly.pdbx_strand_id
1 'polypeptide(L)'
;MTTKRFQDTAISYLVSFFRKEWSGALLAIVILAIAIELVTDGKPFFHPTNLMTILNNSAAIGVVAGGMTLVILAAGIDLSVGSVMGMVAAVTGYIVSYWGLPPWLAILCGLALGAMIGGIHGTLVAYVGMPAFIVTLAGLSVWRGSAHLSTGAQATPKLPETFDLFGRYNPFAGLRADFKAGELSGWLEPIGAFVDANWMGFFRTFQMSMVIFIVFFILLAIVVSNMRIGRYIYAIGSNEQGSRQAGINTRLYTLYTYLICSMGAALGAMLFLGRAPYAKSDYGQMWELDAIAAVVIGGTSLFGGRGTVIGTFMGVILLKLINNGLTLAQLETFWQMVVTGLIILVAVGLDIVRQSKSAEKVQRMLAVVAVVLALFAALTPISALVSSTITLHEHNSMVAMQLAGEKLAAYQNARLLDEPSVLALKEIISNTWLLALAMLALIVAGGYSAWKLNKTLAYGVGGLYLVVAVVLIFFGMAAASPLLILGAFTMLASPSVPYLFNRARELQV
;
A
#
# COMPACT_ATOMS: atom_id res chain seq x y z
N MET A 1 -16.01 32.04 -35.62
CA MET A 1 -15.32 30.94 -34.91
C MET A 1 -13.93 31.44 -34.53
N THR A 2 -13.76 31.84 -33.28
CA THR A 2 -12.45 32.29 -32.76
C THR A 2 -11.53 31.08 -32.64
N THR A 3 -10.43 31.08 -33.38
CA THR A 3 -9.34 30.13 -33.24
C THR A 3 -8.82 30.20 -31.80
N LYS A 4 -9.16 29.21 -30.97
CA LYS A 4 -8.57 29.07 -29.63
C LYS A 4 -7.05 29.08 -29.79
N ARG A 5 -6.36 29.99 -29.10
CA ARG A 5 -4.89 30.00 -29.13
C ARG A 5 -4.40 28.64 -28.63
N PHE A 6 -3.29 28.14 -29.16
CA PHE A 6 -2.68 26.89 -28.69
C PHE A 6 -2.51 26.86 -27.16
N GLN A 7 -2.23 28.03 -26.57
CA GLN A 7 -2.17 28.25 -25.12
C GLN A 7 -3.51 27.97 -24.42
N ASP A 8 -4.64 28.45 -24.94
CA ASP A 8 -5.97 28.21 -24.36
C ASP A 8 -6.34 26.72 -24.42
N THR A 9 -5.96 26.06 -25.51
CA THR A 9 -6.15 24.63 -25.70
C THR A 9 -5.28 23.83 -24.71
N ALA A 10 -4.00 24.17 -24.58
CA ALA A 10 -3.08 23.54 -23.63
C ALA A 10 -3.52 23.72 -22.16
N ILE A 11 -3.95 24.94 -21.80
CA ILE A 11 -4.49 25.23 -20.46
C ILE A 11 -5.78 24.45 -20.22
N SER A 12 -6.68 24.35 -21.21
CA SER A 12 -7.90 23.56 -21.07
C SER A 12 -7.62 22.06 -20.87
N TYR A 13 -6.63 21.51 -21.57
CA TYR A 13 -6.20 20.12 -21.36
C TYR A 13 -5.58 19.92 -19.98
N LEU A 14 -4.70 20.82 -19.53
CA LEU A 14 -4.10 20.80 -18.19
C LEU A 14 -5.16 20.82 -17.10
N VAL A 15 -6.10 21.78 -17.16
CA VAL A 15 -7.20 21.87 -16.19
C VAL A 15 -8.08 20.63 -16.26
N SER A 16 -8.40 20.12 -17.46
CA SER A 16 -9.18 18.88 -17.60
C SER A 16 -8.47 17.66 -17.01
N PHE A 17 -7.14 17.61 -17.11
CA PHE A 17 -6.31 16.56 -16.54
C PHE A 17 -6.35 16.62 -15.01
N PHE A 18 -6.07 17.79 -14.41
CA PHE A 18 -6.08 17.96 -12.95
C PHE A 18 -7.46 17.84 -12.30
N ARG A 19 -8.55 17.93 -13.06
CA ARG A 19 -9.91 17.65 -12.57
C ARG A 19 -10.22 16.16 -12.42
N LYS A 20 -9.46 15.27 -13.06
CA LYS A 20 -9.69 13.82 -12.94
C LYS A 20 -9.14 13.31 -11.61
N GLU A 21 -9.91 12.50 -10.89
CA GLU A 21 -9.55 12.01 -9.55
C GLU A 21 -8.23 11.20 -9.54
N TRP A 22 -7.94 10.49 -10.63
CA TRP A 22 -6.75 9.66 -10.80
C TRP A 22 -5.48 10.42 -11.24
N SER A 23 -5.59 11.70 -11.63
CA SER A 23 -4.46 12.45 -12.19
C SER A 23 -3.34 12.68 -11.18
N GLY A 24 -3.70 12.83 -9.89
CA GLY A 24 -2.75 12.99 -8.80
C GLY A 24 -1.89 11.74 -8.62
N ALA A 25 -2.50 10.55 -8.64
CA ALA A 25 -1.77 9.28 -8.55
C ALA A 25 -0.85 9.08 -9.76
N LEU A 26 -1.32 9.37 -10.98
CA LEU A 26 -0.48 9.29 -12.18
C LEU A 26 0.72 10.25 -12.11
N LEU A 27 0.50 11.51 -11.70
CA LEU A 27 1.58 12.47 -11.56
C LEU A 27 2.62 12.02 -10.53
N ALA A 28 2.17 11.51 -9.39
CA ALA A 28 3.04 10.97 -8.35
C ALA A 28 3.86 9.77 -8.85
N ILE A 29 3.25 8.87 -9.63
CA ILE A 29 3.97 7.77 -10.30
C ILE A 29 5.07 8.31 -11.19
N VAL A 30 4.77 9.28 -12.06
CA VAL A 30 5.75 9.83 -13.01
C VAL A 30 6.91 10.52 -12.27
N ILE A 31 6.61 11.35 -11.27
CA ILE A 31 7.63 12.03 -10.47
C ILE A 31 8.53 11.01 -9.76
N LEU A 32 7.93 10.00 -9.14
CA LEU A 32 8.67 9.00 -8.39
C LEU A 32 9.49 8.09 -9.30
N ALA A 33 8.95 7.72 -10.45
CA ALA A 33 9.64 6.94 -11.47
C ALA A 33 10.90 7.67 -11.95
N ILE A 34 10.79 8.97 -12.26
CA ILE A 34 11.94 9.81 -12.64
C ILE A 34 12.94 9.92 -11.48
N ALA A 35 12.45 10.13 -10.25
CA ALA A 35 13.33 10.23 -9.08
C ALA A 35 14.13 8.94 -8.85
N ILE A 36 13.49 7.77 -8.98
CA ILE A 36 14.17 6.46 -8.87
C ILE A 36 15.17 6.30 -10.03
N GLU A 37 14.80 6.67 -11.25
CA GLU A 37 15.69 6.59 -12.41
C GLU A 37 16.97 7.43 -12.24
N LEU A 38 16.86 8.62 -11.65
CA LEU A 38 18.00 9.51 -11.39
C LEU A 38 18.94 8.99 -10.28
N VAL A 39 18.45 8.10 -9.41
CA VAL A 39 19.21 7.57 -8.26
C VAL A 39 19.76 6.16 -8.54
N THR A 40 19.16 5.42 -9.47
CA THR A 40 19.50 4.02 -9.72
C THR A 40 20.51 3.90 -10.86
N ASP A 41 21.80 3.79 -10.54
CA ASP A 41 22.85 3.59 -11.54
C ASP A 41 22.65 2.26 -12.30
N GLY A 42 22.49 2.35 -13.63
CA GLY A 42 22.64 1.23 -14.56
C GLY A 42 21.40 0.35 -14.82
N LYS A 43 20.20 0.68 -14.30
CA LYS A 43 18.94 0.01 -14.70
C LYS A 43 17.81 1.03 -14.89
N PRO A 44 17.41 1.36 -16.12
CA PRO A 44 16.35 2.34 -16.35
C PRO A 44 15.06 1.89 -15.67
N PHE A 45 14.46 2.79 -14.88
CA PHE A 45 13.24 2.49 -14.13
C PHE A 45 12.10 2.08 -15.07
N PHE A 46 11.96 2.79 -16.20
CA PHE A 46 10.96 2.51 -17.24
C PHE A 46 11.30 1.31 -18.13
N HIS A 47 12.27 0.46 -17.75
CA HIS A 47 12.53 -0.77 -18.48
C HIS A 47 11.31 -1.71 -18.42
N PRO A 48 10.90 -2.35 -19.54
CA PRO A 48 9.70 -3.17 -19.57
C PRO A 48 9.69 -4.31 -18.54
N THR A 49 10.84 -4.90 -18.20
CA THR A 49 10.94 -5.92 -17.14
C THR A 49 10.62 -5.39 -15.76
N ASN A 50 11.00 -4.15 -15.44
CA ASN A 50 10.71 -3.52 -14.15
C ASN A 50 9.21 -3.22 -14.06
N LEU A 51 8.61 -2.65 -15.11
CA LEU A 51 7.18 -2.40 -15.16
C LEU A 51 6.37 -3.70 -15.02
N MET A 52 6.77 -4.76 -15.73
CA MET A 52 6.14 -6.08 -15.63
C MET A 52 6.26 -6.63 -14.20
N THR A 53 7.43 -6.46 -13.56
CA THR A 53 7.65 -6.89 -12.17
C THR A 53 6.74 -6.14 -11.20
N ILE A 54 6.57 -4.82 -11.39
CA ILE A 54 5.64 -4.01 -10.59
C ILE A 54 4.21 -4.51 -10.78
N LEU A 55 3.76 -4.74 -12.02
CA LEU A 55 2.41 -5.24 -12.30
C LEU A 55 2.17 -6.62 -11.70
N ASN A 56 3.14 -7.53 -11.81
CA ASN A 56 3.09 -8.86 -11.23
C ASN A 56 3.01 -8.85 -9.70
N ASN A 57 3.79 -7.99 -9.05
CA ASN A 57 3.77 -7.82 -7.60
C ASN A 57 2.54 -7.03 -7.12
N SER A 58 1.90 -6.27 -8.01
CA SER A 58 0.66 -5.54 -7.76
C SER A 58 -0.58 -6.40 -7.91
N ALA A 59 -0.52 -7.50 -8.67
CA ALA A 59 -1.70 -8.25 -9.08
C ALA A 59 -2.59 -8.71 -7.90
N ALA A 60 -2.02 -9.41 -6.93
CA ALA A 60 -2.78 -9.97 -5.81
C ALA A 60 -3.41 -8.88 -4.92
N ILE A 61 -2.62 -7.91 -4.46
CA ILE A 61 -3.13 -6.78 -3.67
C ILE A 61 -4.08 -5.91 -4.48
N GLY A 62 -3.89 -5.83 -5.80
CA GLY A 62 -4.67 -5.00 -6.68
C GLY A 62 -6.08 -5.53 -6.84
N VAL A 63 -6.24 -6.84 -7.01
CA VAL A 63 -7.57 -7.48 -7.02
C VAL A 63 -8.28 -7.28 -5.67
N VAL A 64 -7.56 -7.40 -4.55
CA VAL A 64 -8.11 -7.11 -3.21
C VAL A 64 -8.55 -5.65 -3.11
N ALA A 65 -7.70 -4.71 -3.56
CA ALA A 65 -7.99 -3.27 -3.55
C ALA A 65 -9.18 -2.92 -4.45
N GLY A 66 -9.33 -3.55 -5.62
CA GLY A 66 -10.49 -3.34 -6.48
C GLY A 66 -11.80 -3.82 -5.82
N GLY A 67 -11.76 -4.92 -5.08
CA GLY A 67 -12.89 -5.33 -4.22
C GLY A 67 -13.21 -4.29 -3.15
N MET A 68 -12.17 -3.80 -2.45
CA MET A 68 -12.27 -2.75 -1.45
C MET A 68 -12.85 -1.44 -2.01
N THR A 69 -12.57 -1.10 -3.27
CA THR A 69 -13.14 0.09 -3.93
C THR A 69 -14.67 0.10 -3.82
N LEU A 70 -15.35 -1.03 -4.00
CA LEU A 70 -16.82 -1.07 -3.94
C LEU A 70 -17.35 -0.83 -2.53
N VAL A 71 -16.66 -1.37 -1.53
CA VAL A 71 -17.03 -1.18 -0.12
C VAL A 71 -16.86 0.29 0.26
N ILE A 72 -15.72 0.89 -0.07
CA ILE A 72 -15.45 2.32 0.20
C ILE A 72 -16.42 3.21 -0.57
N LEU A 73 -16.72 2.91 -1.84
CA LEU A 73 -17.70 3.66 -2.62
C LEU A 73 -19.10 3.63 -2.00
N ALA A 74 -19.48 2.55 -1.30
CA ALA A 74 -20.72 2.43 -0.55
C ALA A 74 -20.66 3.05 0.87
N ALA A 75 -19.61 3.82 1.19
CA ALA A 75 -19.32 4.37 2.52
C ALA A 75 -19.09 3.32 3.62
N GLY A 76 -18.69 2.11 3.24
CA GLY A 76 -18.24 1.05 4.15
C GLY A 76 -16.72 1.00 4.29
N ILE A 77 -16.25 0.26 5.28
CA ILE A 77 -14.84 -0.12 5.44
C ILE A 77 -14.79 -1.61 5.74
N ASP A 78 -13.88 -2.34 5.06
CA ASP A 78 -13.66 -3.77 5.30
C ASP A 78 -12.24 -4.03 5.78
N LEU A 79 -12.07 -4.20 7.09
CA LEU A 79 -10.76 -4.52 7.67
C LEU A 79 -10.40 -6.00 7.55
N SER A 80 -11.33 -6.86 7.13
CA SER A 80 -11.11 -8.31 7.13
C SER A 80 -10.43 -8.83 5.87
N VAL A 81 -10.31 -8.04 4.79
CA VAL A 81 -9.87 -8.54 3.48
C VAL A 81 -8.54 -9.31 3.50
N GLY A 82 -7.57 -8.86 4.31
CA GLY A 82 -6.30 -9.56 4.49
C GLY A 82 -6.45 -10.90 5.20
N SER A 83 -7.29 -10.96 6.24
CA SER A 83 -7.61 -12.21 6.95
C SER A 83 -8.43 -13.19 6.09
N VAL A 84 -9.35 -12.70 5.26
CA VAL A 84 -10.14 -13.51 4.33
C VAL A 84 -9.23 -14.12 3.28
N MET A 85 -8.33 -13.32 2.71
CA MET A 85 -7.30 -13.83 1.80
C MET A 85 -6.43 -14.91 2.47
N GLY A 86 -5.94 -14.67 3.69
CA GLY A 86 -5.15 -15.63 4.45
C GLY A 86 -5.91 -16.94 4.74
N MET A 87 -7.19 -16.84 5.12
CA MET A 87 -8.07 -17.98 5.34
C MET A 87 -8.29 -18.78 4.05
N VAL A 88 -8.62 -18.11 2.94
CA VAL A 88 -8.81 -18.76 1.65
C VAL A 88 -7.51 -19.42 1.18
N ALA A 89 -6.36 -18.75 1.30
CA ALA A 89 -5.06 -19.28 0.92
C ALA A 89 -4.71 -20.54 1.73
N ALA A 90 -4.86 -20.46 3.05
CA ALA A 90 -4.57 -21.53 3.98
C ALA A 90 -5.44 -22.76 3.71
N VAL A 91 -6.77 -22.60 3.68
CA VAL A 91 -7.70 -23.71 3.46
C VAL A 91 -7.51 -24.33 2.09
N THR A 92 -7.37 -23.52 1.04
CA THR A 92 -7.13 -24.04 -0.33
C THR A 92 -5.86 -24.87 -0.40
N GLY A 93 -4.75 -24.34 0.15
CA GLY A 93 -3.49 -25.06 0.17
C GLY A 93 -3.57 -26.34 1.02
N TYR A 94 -4.27 -26.30 2.14
CA TYR A 94 -4.38 -27.45 3.04
C TYR A 94 -5.21 -28.57 2.41
N ILE A 95 -6.34 -28.22 1.78
CA ILE A 95 -7.21 -29.17 1.05
C ILE A 95 -6.41 -29.91 -0.02
N VAL A 96 -5.68 -29.18 -0.87
CA VAL A 96 -4.93 -29.85 -1.95
C VAL A 96 -3.74 -30.65 -1.44
N SER A 97 -3.08 -30.19 -0.38
CA SER A 97 -1.84 -30.81 0.10
C SER A 97 -2.08 -32.03 0.97
N TYR A 98 -3.14 -32.01 1.78
CA TYR A 98 -3.36 -33.03 2.82
C TYR A 98 -4.64 -33.82 2.61
N TRP A 99 -5.70 -33.23 2.06
CA TRP A 99 -6.96 -33.96 1.82
C TRP A 99 -6.96 -34.68 0.47
N GLY A 100 -5.94 -34.44 -0.37
CA GLY A 100 -5.77 -35.13 -1.65
C GLY A 100 -6.83 -34.77 -2.69
N LEU A 101 -7.62 -33.70 -2.49
CA LEU A 101 -8.59 -33.25 -3.48
C LEU A 101 -7.86 -32.69 -4.72
N PRO A 102 -8.47 -32.83 -5.91
CA PRO A 102 -7.85 -32.32 -7.12
C PRO A 102 -7.74 -30.78 -7.05
N PRO A 103 -6.67 -30.19 -7.63
CA PRO A 103 -6.39 -28.76 -7.43
C PRO A 103 -7.51 -27.81 -7.84
N TRP A 104 -8.23 -28.10 -8.94
CA TRP A 104 -9.35 -27.29 -9.40
C TRP A 104 -10.50 -27.26 -8.39
N LEU A 105 -10.75 -28.37 -7.69
CA LEU A 105 -11.79 -28.45 -6.66
C LEU A 105 -11.36 -27.67 -5.42
N ALA A 106 -10.09 -27.77 -5.02
CA ALA A 106 -9.53 -26.97 -3.94
C ALA A 106 -9.68 -25.45 -4.23
N ILE A 107 -9.39 -25.02 -5.46
CA ILE A 107 -9.57 -23.63 -5.90
C ILE A 107 -11.04 -23.21 -5.80
N LEU A 108 -11.97 -24.03 -6.29
CA LEU A 108 -13.41 -23.75 -6.19
C LEU A 108 -13.88 -23.65 -4.74
N CYS A 109 -13.41 -24.56 -3.86
CA CYS A 109 -13.70 -24.49 -2.42
C CYS A 109 -13.17 -23.18 -1.79
N GLY A 110 -11.96 -22.75 -2.16
CA GLY A 110 -11.41 -21.47 -1.69
C GLY A 110 -12.21 -20.25 -2.16
N LEU A 111 -12.61 -20.21 -3.43
CA LEU A 111 -13.47 -19.15 -3.97
C LEU A 111 -14.86 -19.14 -3.32
N ALA A 112 -15.45 -20.32 -3.11
CA ALA A 112 -16.73 -20.47 -2.42
C ALA A 112 -16.65 -20.02 -0.95
N LEU A 113 -15.55 -20.33 -0.26
CA LEU A 113 -15.29 -19.87 1.10
C LEU A 113 -15.23 -18.33 1.17
N GLY A 114 -14.53 -17.69 0.24
CA GLY A 114 -14.51 -16.23 0.14
C GLY A 114 -15.89 -15.63 -0.12
N ALA A 115 -16.65 -16.20 -1.05
CA ALA A 115 -18.02 -15.75 -1.32
C ALA A 115 -18.94 -15.93 -0.11
N MET A 116 -18.81 -17.04 0.63
CA MET A 116 -19.56 -17.30 1.86
C MET A 116 -19.24 -16.26 2.93
N ILE A 117 -17.96 -15.97 3.17
CA ILE A 117 -17.54 -14.95 4.15
C ILE A 117 -18.09 -13.58 3.76
N GLY A 118 -18.00 -13.20 2.48
CA GLY A 118 -18.57 -11.94 1.99
C GLY A 118 -20.09 -11.87 2.11
N GLY A 119 -20.79 -12.98 1.91
CA GLY A 119 -22.23 -13.11 2.16
C GLY A 119 -22.58 -12.92 3.64
N ILE A 120 -21.78 -13.48 4.56
CA ILE A 120 -21.94 -13.29 6.01
C ILE A 120 -21.74 -11.82 6.39
N HIS A 121 -20.61 -11.22 6.00
CA HIS A 121 -20.35 -9.80 6.27
C HIS A 121 -21.43 -8.89 5.68
N GLY A 122 -21.75 -9.10 4.40
CA GLY A 122 -22.77 -8.34 3.70
C GLY A 122 -24.14 -8.46 4.36
N THR A 123 -24.53 -9.64 4.85
CA THR A 123 -25.81 -9.84 5.53
C THR A 123 -25.84 -9.15 6.89
N LEU A 124 -24.77 -9.26 7.69
CA LEU A 124 -24.68 -8.59 8.98
C LEU A 124 -24.73 -7.07 8.86
N VAL A 125 -24.06 -6.51 7.86
CA VAL A 125 -24.08 -5.06 7.63
C VAL A 125 -25.43 -4.62 7.05
N ALA A 126 -25.90 -5.28 6.00
CA ALA A 126 -27.06 -4.82 5.24
C ALA A 126 -28.41 -5.13 5.88
N TYR A 127 -28.57 -6.31 6.47
CA TYR A 127 -29.87 -6.79 6.97
C TYR A 127 -29.96 -6.70 8.49
N VAL A 128 -28.88 -7.03 9.20
CA VAL A 128 -28.85 -6.88 10.67
C VAL A 128 -28.60 -5.43 11.07
N GLY A 129 -27.97 -4.63 10.20
CA GLY A 129 -27.72 -3.20 10.45
C GLY A 129 -26.53 -2.96 11.39
N MET A 130 -25.61 -3.93 11.50
CA MET A 130 -24.40 -3.76 12.30
C MET A 130 -23.42 -2.79 11.60
N PRO A 131 -22.71 -1.93 12.33
CA PRO A 131 -21.67 -1.09 11.74
C PRO A 131 -20.59 -1.93 11.03
N ALA A 132 -20.32 -1.60 9.76
CA ALA A 132 -19.35 -2.27 8.89
C ALA A 132 -17.97 -2.50 9.52
N PHE A 133 -17.43 -1.46 10.16
CA PHE A 133 -16.14 -1.52 10.83
C PHE A 133 -16.12 -2.59 11.93
N ILE A 134 -17.20 -2.74 12.70
CA ILE A 134 -17.28 -3.73 13.80
C ILE A 134 -17.32 -5.15 13.22
N VAL A 135 -18.17 -5.38 12.22
CA VAL A 135 -18.31 -6.69 11.57
C VAL A 135 -16.98 -7.14 10.99
N THR A 136 -16.26 -6.25 10.30
CA THR A 136 -15.03 -6.60 9.59
C THR A 136 -13.79 -6.58 10.49
N LEU A 137 -13.75 -5.77 11.54
CA LEU A 137 -12.71 -5.86 12.57
C LEU A 137 -12.84 -7.15 13.38
N ALA A 138 -14.06 -7.54 13.79
CA ALA A 138 -14.30 -8.83 14.41
C ALA A 138 -13.98 -9.97 13.44
N GLY A 139 -14.42 -9.83 12.19
CA GLY A 139 -14.09 -10.76 11.10
C GLY A 139 -12.59 -10.94 10.91
N LEU A 140 -11.79 -9.88 11.01
CA LEU A 140 -10.32 -9.96 10.95
C LEU A 140 -9.78 -11.00 11.94
N SER A 141 -10.17 -10.90 13.21
CA SER A 141 -9.72 -11.84 14.25
C SER A 141 -10.31 -13.24 14.06
N VAL A 142 -11.60 -13.35 13.71
CA VAL A 142 -12.28 -14.64 13.54
C VAL A 142 -11.70 -15.43 12.37
N TRP A 143 -11.55 -14.82 11.19
CA TRP A 143 -11.04 -15.52 10.01
C TRP A 143 -9.55 -15.81 10.11
N ARG A 144 -8.76 -14.88 10.66
CA ARG A 144 -7.34 -15.11 10.93
C ARG A 144 -7.15 -16.25 11.93
N GLY A 145 -7.85 -16.21 13.05
CA GLY A 145 -7.81 -17.25 14.07
C GLY A 145 -8.24 -18.61 13.53
N SER A 146 -9.34 -18.65 12.77
CA SER A 146 -9.84 -19.86 12.11
C SER A 146 -8.81 -20.44 11.12
N ALA A 147 -8.14 -19.58 10.34
CA ALA A 147 -7.07 -20.00 9.45
C ALA A 147 -5.93 -20.68 10.22
N HIS A 148 -5.45 -20.05 11.29
CA HIS A 148 -4.40 -20.62 12.14
C HIS A 148 -4.82 -21.95 12.80
N LEU A 149 -6.05 -22.03 13.33
CA LEU A 149 -6.56 -23.25 13.94
C LEU A 149 -6.70 -24.39 12.93
N SER A 150 -7.15 -24.08 11.71
CA SER A 150 -7.35 -25.09 10.66
C SER A 150 -6.04 -25.68 10.13
N THR A 151 -4.94 -24.93 10.14
CA THR A 151 -3.65 -25.37 9.58
C THR A 151 -2.55 -25.59 10.62
N GLY A 152 -2.84 -25.37 11.90
CA GLY A 152 -1.82 -25.32 12.96
C GLY A 152 -0.81 -24.20 12.77
N ALA A 153 -1.17 -23.15 12.02
CA ALA A 153 -0.29 -22.06 11.57
C ALA A 153 0.97 -22.54 10.82
N GLN A 154 0.95 -23.75 10.25
CA GLN A 154 2.07 -24.30 9.49
C GLN A 154 1.96 -23.99 8.01
N ALA A 155 3.11 -23.95 7.36
CA ALA A 155 3.19 -23.89 5.90
C ALA A 155 2.86 -25.26 5.30
N THR A 156 2.12 -25.27 4.19
CA THR A 156 1.89 -26.50 3.43
C THR A 156 3.15 -26.93 2.68
N PRO A 157 3.22 -28.19 2.20
CA PRO A 157 4.15 -28.59 1.16
C PRO A 157 4.00 -27.76 -0.12
N LYS A 158 4.91 -28.01 -1.08
CA LYS A 158 4.89 -27.34 -2.39
C LYS A 158 3.56 -27.62 -3.10
N LEU A 159 2.89 -26.56 -3.55
CA LEU A 159 1.61 -26.67 -4.25
C LEU A 159 1.80 -27.26 -5.67
N PRO A 160 0.77 -27.95 -6.20
CA PRO A 160 0.78 -28.46 -7.57
C PRO A 160 0.92 -27.36 -8.62
N GLU A 161 1.51 -27.69 -9.77
CA GLU A 161 1.76 -26.75 -10.88
C GLU A 161 0.50 -26.11 -11.47
N THR A 162 -0.68 -26.71 -11.25
CA THR A 162 -1.97 -26.12 -11.64
C THR A 162 -2.19 -24.74 -11.02
N PHE A 163 -1.62 -24.45 -9.84
CA PHE A 163 -1.69 -23.12 -9.24
C PHE A 163 -0.88 -22.07 -10.00
N ASP A 164 0.15 -22.49 -10.75
CA ASP A 164 0.99 -21.58 -11.51
C ASP A 164 0.19 -20.83 -12.57
N LEU A 165 -0.93 -21.39 -13.06
CA LEU A 165 -1.88 -20.74 -13.97
C LEU A 165 -2.42 -19.41 -13.43
N PHE A 166 -2.54 -19.26 -12.11
CA PHE A 166 -2.96 -18.01 -11.47
C PHE A 166 -1.81 -17.04 -11.23
N GLY A 167 -0.56 -17.53 -11.25
CA GLY A 167 0.62 -16.75 -10.89
C GLY A 167 1.70 -16.81 -11.94
N ARG A 168 2.71 -17.65 -11.69
CA ARG A 168 3.98 -17.64 -12.42
C ARG A 168 3.93 -18.18 -13.85
N TYR A 169 2.83 -18.81 -14.27
CA TYR A 169 2.70 -19.35 -15.62
C TYR A 169 2.91 -18.26 -16.67
N ASN A 170 3.71 -18.58 -17.69
CA ASN A 170 4.01 -17.69 -18.79
C ASN A 170 3.39 -18.25 -20.08
N PRO A 171 2.34 -17.62 -20.64
CA PRO A 171 1.64 -18.12 -21.82
C PRO A 171 2.50 -18.13 -23.09
N PHE A 172 3.60 -17.38 -23.13
CA PHE A 172 4.50 -17.32 -24.28
C PHE A 172 5.65 -18.34 -24.19
N ALA A 173 5.80 -19.04 -23.06
CA ALA A 173 6.87 -20.02 -22.88
C ALA A 173 6.73 -21.22 -23.82
N GLY A 174 5.51 -21.74 -24.01
CA GLY A 174 5.23 -22.85 -24.93
C GLY A 174 5.53 -22.47 -26.38
N LEU A 175 4.95 -21.35 -26.85
CA LEU A 175 5.19 -20.84 -28.20
C LEU A 175 6.69 -20.65 -28.51
N ARG A 176 7.47 -20.18 -27.54
CA ARG A 176 8.93 -20.04 -27.69
C ARG A 176 9.64 -21.39 -27.77
N ALA A 177 9.21 -22.38 -26.98
CA ALA A 177 9.79 -23.71 -27.01
C ALA A 177 9.55 -24.37 -28.38
N ASP A 178 8.33 -24.29 -28.88
CA ASP A 178 7.93 -24.84 -30.19
C ASP A 178 8.69 -24.16 -31.34
N PHE A 179 8.91 -22.84 -31.24
CA PHE A 179 9.75 -22.10 -32.19
C PHE A 179 11.20 -22.61 -32.21
N LYS A 180 11.79 -22.80 -31.02
CA LYS A 180 13.17 -23.31 -30.90
C LYS A 180 13.31 -24.76 -31.33
N ALA A 181 12.24 -25.55 -31.21
CA ALA A 181 12.18 -26.92 -31.69
C ALA A 181 11.99 -27.02 -33.22
N GLY A 182 11.67 -25.90 -33.89
CA GLY A 182 11.37 -25.89 -35.32
C GLY A 182 10.01 -26.51 -35.65
N GLU A 183 9.12 -26.63 -34.66
CA GLU A 183 7.81 -27.27 -34.78
C GLU A 183 6.70 -26.29 -35.24
N LEU A 184 6.96 -24.98 -35.16
CA LEU A 184 6.03 -23.96 -35.64
C LEU A 184 6.04 -23.87 -37.17
N SER A 185 4.85 -23.84 -37.76
CA SER A 185 4.65 -23.62 -39.20
C SER A 185 3.55 -22.59 -39.48
N GLY A 186 3.65 -21.93 -40.63
CA GLY A 186 2.65 -20.97 -41.09
C GLY A 186 2.71 -19.64 -40.35
N TRP A 187 1.57 -19.12 -39.92
CA TRP A 187 1.46 -17.77 -39.33
C TRP A 187 2.01 -17.67 -37.90
N LEU A 188 2.26 -18.79 -37.22
CA LEU A 188 2.79 -18.83 -35.85
C LEU A 188 4.31 -18.67 -35.79
N GLU A 189 5.03 -19.04 -36.86
CA GLU A 189 6.50 -18.98 -36.90
C GLU A 189 7.04 -17.54 -36.76
N PRO A 190 6.51 -16.51 -37.46
CA PRO A 190 6.93 -15.12 -37.25
C PRO A 190 6.66 -14.61 -35.82
N ILE A 191 5.60 -15.10 -35.18
CA ILE A 191 5.24 -14.72 -33.80
C ILE A 191 6.23 -15.38 -32.82
N GLY A 192 6.55 -16.66 -33.02
CA GLY A 192 7.56 -17.37 -32.23
C GLY A 192 8.94 -16.70 -32.32
N ALA A 193 9.35 -16.29 -33.52
CA ALA A 193 10.58 -15.53 -33.74
C ALA A 193 10.58 -14.19 -32.99
N PHE A 194 9.48 -13.44 -33.05
CA PHE A 194 9.34 -12.18 -32.31
C PHE A 194 9.41 -12.38 -30.79
N VAL A 195 8.77 -13.44 -30.28
CA VAL A 195 8.78 -13.78 -28.85
C VAL A 195 10.17 -14.18 -28.38
N ASP A 196 10.91 -15.00 -29.14
CA ASP A 196 12.27 -15.38 -28.77
C ASP A 196 13.23 -14.19 -28.80
N ALA A 197 13.14 -13.35 -29.86
CA ALA A 197 13.95 -12.15 -29.99
C ALA A 197 13.76 -11.16 -28.82
N ASN A 198 12.53 -11.04 -28.31
CA ASN A 198 12.19 -10.14 -27.20
C ASN A 198 12.07 -10.86 -25.85
N TRP A 199 12.57 -12.09 -25.74
CA TRP A 199 12.36 -12.90 -24.55
C TRP A 199 12.94 -12.27 -23.29
N MET A 200 14.22 -11.90 -23.34
CA MET A 200 14.92 -11.36 -22.16
C MET A 200 14.42 -9.97 -21.77
N GLY A 201 13.99 -9.15 -22.73
CA GLY A 201 13.54 -7.78 -22.51
C GLY A 201 12.08 -7.65 -22.07
N PHE A 202 11.21 -8.58 -22.46
CA PHE A 202 9.76 -8.43 -22.26
C PHE A 202 9.06 -9.74 -21.85
N PHE A 203 9.16 -10.79 -22.67
CA PHE A 203 8.30 -11.95 -22.50
C PHE A 203 8.67 -12.85 -21.32
N ARG A 204 9.93 -12.88 -20.86
CA ARG A 204 10.37 -13.73 -19.74
C ARG A 204 9.62 -13.44 -18.44
N THR A 205 9.39 -12.16 -18.13
CA THR A 205 8.72 -11.71 -16.91
C THR A 205 7.21 -11.65 -17.06
N PHE A 206 6.66 -11.97 -18.23
CA PHE A 206 5.23 -12.03 -18.45
C PHE A 206 4.62 -13.19 -17.66
N GLN A 207 3.65 -12.90 -16.80
CA GLN A 207 3.03 -13.87 -15.90
C GLN A 207 1.51 -13.72 -15.93
N MET A 208 0.78 -14.83 -15.79
CA MET A 208 -0.70 -14.83 -15.81
C MET A 208 -1.31 -13.98 -14.71
N SER A 209 -0.62 -13.80 -13.57
CA SER A 209 -1.11 -12.92 -12.51
C SER A 209 -1.41 -11.50 -13.02
N MET A 210 -0.59 -10.96 -13.92
CA MET A 210 -0.83 -9.63 -14.50
C MET A 210 -2.06 -9.64 -15.41
N VAL A 211 -2.24 -10.69 -16.22
CA VAL A 211 -3.38 -10.79 -17.14
C VAL A 211 -4.68 -10.83 -16.35
N ILE A 212 -4.76 -11.69 -15.34
CA ILE A 212 -5.94 -11.81 -14.46
C ILE A 212 -6.20 -10.47 -13.76
N PHE A 213 -5.15 -9.80 -13.27
CA PHE A 213 -5.27 -8.48 -12.65
C PHE A 213 -5.84 -7.41 -13.60
N ILE A 214 -5.33 -7.30 -14.83
CA ILE A 214 -5.83 -6.33 -15.82
C ILE A 214 -7.27 -6.66 -16.21
N VAL A 215 -7.57 -7.93 -16.52
CA VAL A 215 -8.92 -8.38 -16.87
C VAL A 215 -9.90 -8.11 -15.72
N PHE A 216 -9.50 -8.37 -14.48
CA PHE A 216 -10.32 -8.08 -13.30
C PHE A 216 -10.68 -6.58 -13.22
N PHE A 217 -9.71 -5.67 -13.42
CA PHE A 217 -9.98 -4.24 -13.41
C PHE A 217 -10.84 -3.78 -14.58
N ILE A 218 -10.68 -4.38 -15.77
CA ILE A 218 -11.56 -4.10 -16.92
C ILE A 218 -13.00 -4.51 -16.58
N LEU A 219 -13.20 -5.73 -16.06
CA LEU A 219 -14.53 -6.21 -15.66
C LEU A 219 -15.13 -5.33 -14.56
N LEU A 220 -14.35 -5.01 -13.53
CA LEU A 220 -14.79 -4.14 -12.45
C LEU A 220 -15.14 -2.74 -12.95
N ALA A 221 -14.36 -2.18 -13.88
CA ALA A 221 -14.64 -0.88 -14.47
C ALA A 221 -15.94 -0.89 -15.28
N ILE A 222 -16.24 -1.97 -16.01
CA ILE A 222 -17.52 -2.15 -16.73
C ILE A 222 -18.68 -2.24 -15.73
N VAL A 223 -18.53 -3.03 -14.66
CA VAL A 223 -19.54 -3.17 -13.60
C VAL A 223 -19.85 -1.83 -12.93
N VAL A 224 -18.82 -1.05 -12.60
CA VAL A 224 -18.97 0.21 -11.89
C VAL A 224 -19.44 1.35 -12.79
N SER A 225 -18.92 1.43 -14.02
CA SER A 225 -19.17 2.58 -14.91
C SER A 225 -20.42 2.39 -15.78
N ASN A 226 -20.73 1.14 -16.19
CA ASN A 226 -21.75 0.88 -17.19
C ASN A 226 -23.01 0.21 -16.60
N MET A 227 -22.88 -0.60 -15.53
CA MET A 227 -24.01 -1.34 -14.96
C MET A 227 -24.79 -0.55 -13.89
N ARG A 228 -26.01 -1.01 -13.58
CA ARG A 228 -26.89 -0.41 -12.56
C ARG A 228 -26.29 -0.52 -11.15
N ILE A 229 -25.65 -1.64 -10.85
CA ILE A 229 -25.02 -1.91 -9.56
C ILE A 229 -24.03 -0.81 -9.18
N GLY A 230 -23.16 -0.37 -10.10
CA GLY A 230 -22.23 0.73 -9.86
C GLY A 230 -22.94 2.04 -9.50
N ARG A 231 -23.92 2.46 -10.30
CA ARG A 231 -24.70 3.69 -10.04
C ARG A 231 -25.39 3.67 -8.68
N TYR A 232 -25.94 2.52 -8.28
CA TYR A 232 -26.57 2.38 -6.97
C TYR A 232 -25.57 2.39 -5.82
N ILE A 233 -24.39 1.79 -5.99
CA ILE A 233 -23.30 1.87 -5.00
C ILE A 233 -22.87 3.33 -4.78
N TYR A 234 -22.65 4.10 -5.84
CA TYR A 234 -22.33 5.54 -5.73
C TYR A 234 -23.45 6.34 -5.05
N ALA A 235 -24.71 6.04 -5.36
CA ALA A 235 -25.86 6.71 -4.74
C ALA A 235 -25.94 6.40 -3.24
N ILE A 236 -25.78 5.13 -2.86
CA ILE A 236 -25.79 4.66 -1.47
C ILE A 236 -24.68 5.36 -0.66
N GLY A 237 -23.45 5.36 -1.17
CA GLY A 237 -22.34 6.02 -0.48
C GLY A 237 -22.47 7.54 -0.39
N SER A 238 -23.16 8.18 -1.34
CA SER A 238 -23.41 9.62 -1.28
C SER A 238 -24.51 9.99 -0.29
N ASN A 239 -25.61 9.23 -0.30
CA ASN A 239 -26.74 9.40 0.61
C ASN A 239 -27.60 8.13 0.64
N GLU A 240 -27.39 7.27 1.64
CA GLU A 240 -28.15 6.02 1.79
C GLU A 240 -29.64 6.28 2.00
N GLN A 241 -30.00 7.24 2.86
CA GLN A 241 -31.40 7.55 3.16
C GLN A 241 -32.15 8.06 1.92
N GLY A 242 -31.51 8.94 1.15
CA GLY A 242 -32.04 9.43 -0.13
C GLY A 242 -32.16 8.32 -1.17
N SER A 243 -31.20 7.40 -1.23
CA SER A 243 -31.23 6.25 -2.14
C SER A 243 -32.40 5.31 -1.82
N ARG A 244 -32.66 5.05 -0.54
CA ARG A 244 -33.79 4.25 -0.10
C ARG A 244 -35.13 4.91 -0.42
N GLN A 245 -35.23 6.23 -0.26
CA GLN A 245 -36.43 7.00 -0.67
C GLN A 245 -36.65 6.98 -2.19
N ALA A 246 -35.58 6.92 -2.97
CA ALA A 246 -35.63 6.76 -4.43
C ALA A 246 -35.96 5.31 -4.89
N GLY A 247 -36.27 4.40 -3.96
CA GLY A 247 -36.65 3.01 -4.26
C GLY A 247 -35.48 2.06 -4.52
N ILE A 248 -34.24 2.48 -4.27
CA ILE A 248 -33.06 1.61 -4.40
C ILE A 248 -33.02 0.66 -3.20
N ASN A 249 -32.90 -0.65 -3.45
CA ASN A 249 -32.71 -1.64 -2.39
C ASN A 249 -31.30 -1.55 -1.81
N THR A 250 -31.10 -0.62 -0.87
CA THR A 250 -29.77 -0.36 -0.27
C THR A 250 -29.19 -1.62 0.35
N ARG A 251 -30.01 -2.42 1.03
CA ARG A 251 -29.59 -3.67 1.67
C ARG A 251 -28.99 -4.67 0.68
N LEU A 252 -29.66 -4.89 -0.45
CA LEU A 252 -29.17 -5.84 -1.45
C LEU A 252 -27.82 -5.39 -2.05
N TYR A 253 -27.69 -4.12 -2.38
CA TYR A 253 -26.47 -3.61 -3.00
C TYR A 253 -25.31 -3.50 -1.99
N THR A 254 -25.59 -3.24 -0.72
CA THR A 254 -24.60 -3.37 0.37
C THR A 254 -24.17 -4.83 0.56
N LEU A 255 -25.07 -5.80 0.45
CA LEU A 255 -24.66 -7.22 0.47
C LEU A 255 -23.71 -7.54 -0.69
N TYR A 256 -24.04 -7.08 -1.90
CA TYR A 256 -23.19 -7.31 -3.08
C TYR A 256 -21.81 -6.66 -2.97
N THR A 257 -21.67 -5.49 -2.33
CA THR A 257 -20.35 -4.85 -2.16
C THR A 257 -19.42 -5.72 -1.32
N TYR A 258 -19.88 -6.22 -0.16
CA TYR A 258 -19.07 -7.11 0.69
C TYR A 258 -18.82 -8.49 0.07
N LEU A 259 -19.78 -9.01 -0.68
CA LEU A 259 -19.62 -10.26 -1.41
C LEU A 259 -18.53 -10.15 -2.48
N ILE A 260 -18.58 -9.11 -3.33
CA ILE A 260 -17.57 -8.88 -4.37
C ILE A 260 -16.20 -8.57 -3.74
N CYS A 261 -16.17 -7.84 -2.62
CA CYS A 261 -14.95 -7.55 -1.86
C CYS A 261 -14.25 -8.84 -1.40
N SER A 262 -15.00 -9.75 -0.77
CA SER A 262 -14.44 -11.03 -0.28
C SER A 262 -14.09 -12.00 -1.42
N MET A 263 -14.83 -11.96 -2.53
CA MET A 263 -14.43 -12.67 -3.76
C MET A 263 -13.14 -12.11 -4.35
N GLY A 264 -12.94 -10.78 -4.29
CA GLY A 264 -11.67 -10.14 -4.65
C GLY A 264 -10.53 -10.60 -3.75
N ALA A 265 -10.75 -10.70 -2.43
CA ALA A 265 -9.77 -11.26 -1.50
C ALA A 265 -9.45 -12.74 -1.81
N ALA A 266 -10.45 -13.55 -2.15
CA ALA A 266 -10.27 -14.95 -2.53
C ALA A 266 -9.51 -15.11 -3.85
N LEU A 267 -9.83 -14.30 -4.87
CA LEU A 267 -9.08 -14.28 -6.13
C LEU A 267 -7.63 -13.79 -5.90
N GLY A 268 -7.45 -12.76 -5.05
CA GLY A 268 -6.14 -12.31 -4.59
C GLY A 268 -5.33 -13.41 -3.91
N ALA A 269 -5.98 -14.27 -3.12
CA ALA A 269 -5.35 -15.46 -2.54
C ALA A 269 -4.88 -16.44 -3.62
N MET A 270 -5.69 -16.73 -4.64
CA MET A 270 -5.30 -17.61 -5.75
C MET A 270 -4.12 -17.05 -6.55
N LEU A 271 -4.14 -15.76 -6.86
CA LEU A 271 -3.02 -15.06 -7.51
C LEU A 271 -1.74 -15.15 -6.68
N PHE A 272 -1.86 -15.02 -5.36
CA PHE A 272 -0.73 -15.12 -4.45
C PHE A 272 -0.20 -16.55 -4.34
N LEU A 273 -1.08 -17.56 -4.22
CA LEU A 273 -0.71 -18.97 -4.21
C LEU A 273 -0.08 -19.43 -5.53
N GLY A 274 -0.46 -18.86 -6.68
CA GLY A 274 0.19 -19.16 -7.95
C GLY A 274 1.63 -18.61 -8.06
N ARG A 275 2.01 -17.69 -7.17
CA ARG A 275 3.37 -17.13 -7.08
C ARG A 275 4.17 -17.77 -5.94
N ALA A 276 3.51 -18.03 -4.81
CA ALA A 276 4.13 -18.65 -3.66
C ALA A 276 4.26 -20.17 -3.87
N PRO A 277 5.37 -20.79 -3.43
CA PRO A 277 5.52 -22.24 -3.57
C PRO A 277 4.65 -23.03 -2.57
N TYR A 278 4.16 -22.42 -1.49
CA TYR A 278 3.37 -23.05 -0.43
C TYR A 278 2.29 -22.09 0.09
N ALA A 279 1.33 -22.60 0.84
CA ALA A 279 0.30 -21.81 1.51
C ALA A 279 0.61 -21.62 2.99
N LYS A 280 0.26 -20.46 3.54
CA LYS A 280 0.29 -20.14 4.98
C LYS A 280 -0.92 -19.31 5.38
N SER A 281 -1.27 -19.36 6.66
CA SER A 281 -2.40 -18.60 7.25
C SER A 281 -2.05 -17.16 7.64
N ASP A 282 -0.77 -16.81 7.66
CA ASP A 282 -0.29 -15.44 7.91
C ASP A 282 -0.28 -14.57 6.64
N TYR A 283 -0.59 -15.14 5.47
CA TYR A 283 -0.71 -14.37 4.23
C TYR A 283 -1.77 -13.28 4.33
N GLY A 284 -1.56 -12.18 3.59
CA GLY A 284 -2.42 -11.01 3.63
C GLY A 284 -2.38 -10.22 4.95
N GLN A 285 -1.37 -10.39 5.81
CA GLN A 285 -1.19 -9.51 6.97
C GLN A 285 -1.02 -8.05 6.54
N MET A 286 -1.79 -7.14 7.14
CA MET A 286 -1.79 -5.69 6.86
C MET A 286 -2.26 -5.31 5.45
N TRP A 287 -2.74 -6.27 4.64
CA TRP A 287 -3.19 -5.99 3.28
C TRP A 287 -4.50 -5.20 3.25
N GLU A 288 -5.29 -5.25 4.33
CA GLU A 288 -6.44 -4.37 4.53
C GLU A 288 -6.02 -2.89 4.51
N LEU A 289 -4.91 -2.53 5.15
CA LEU A 289 -4.41 -1.16 5.17
C LEU A 289 -3.81 -0.78 3.81
N ASP A 290 -3.02 -1.67 3.20
CA ASP A 290 -2.46 -1.45 1.85
C ASP A 290 -3.56 -1.31 0.78
N ALA A 291 -4.66 -2.06 0.89
CA ALA A 291 -5.79 -1.97 -0.03
C ALA A 291 -6.53 -0.63 0.13
N ILE A 292 -6.83 -0.23 1.37
CA ILE A 292 -7.44 1.07 1.67
C ILE A 292 -6.52 2.20 1.16
N ALA A 293 -5.22 2.09 1.44
CA ALA A 293 -4.19 3.01 0.97
C ALA A 293 -4.25 3.21 -0.54
N ALA A 294 -4.16 2.11 -1.29
CA ALA A 294 -4.17 2.15 -2.74
C ALA A 294 -5.46 2.76 -3.30
N VAL A 295 -6.62 2.44 -2.71
CA VAL A 295 -7.92 3.00 -3.12
C VAL A 295 -7.99 4.51 -2.88
N VAL A 296 -7.54 4.97 -1.70
CA VAL A 296 -7.58 6.39 -1.31
C VAL A 296 -6.54 7.22 -2.05
N ILE A 297 -5.29 6.73 -2.16
CA ILE A 297 -4.24 7.33 -2.98
C ILE A 297 -4.71 7.46 -4.43
N GLY A 298 -5.46 6.46 -4.91
CA GLY A 298 -6.13 6.46 -6.21
C GLY A 298 -7.23 7.52 -6.39
N GLY A 299 -7.62 8.23 -5.33
CA GLY A 299 -8.59 9.32 -5.36
C GLY A 299 -10.02 8.93 -4.99
N THR A 300 -10.25 7.72 -4.47
CA THR A 300 -11.56 7.32 -3.95
C THR A 300 -11.77 7.88 -2.55
N SER A 301 -12.95 8.47 -2.31
CA SER A 301 -13.26 9.12 -1.05
C SER A 301 -13.58 8.09 0.04
N LEU A 302 -12.96 8.22 1.22
CA LEU A 302 -13.27 7.37 2.38
C LEU A 302 -14.71 7.50 2.89
N PHE A 303 -15.39 8.60 2.57
CA PHE A 303 -16.77 8.85 2.96
C PHE A 303 -17.79 8.31 1.96
N GLY A 304 -17.33 7.65 0.90
CA GLY A 304 -18.17 7.08 -0.14
C GLY A 304 -18.67 8.07 -1.19
N GLY A 305 -19.37 7.53 -2.19
CA GLY A 305 -20.05 8.30 -3.22
C GLY A 305 -19.15 8.96 -4.28
N ARG A 306 -17.82 8.92 -4.14
CA ARG A 306 -16.84 9.48 -5.10
C ARG A 306 -15.60 8.61 -5.22
N GLY A 307 -15.06 8.49 -6.44
CA GLY A 307 -13.90 7.67 -6.75
C GLY A 307 -14.03 6.97 -8.10
N THR A 308 -12.94 6.36 -8.56
CA THR A 308 -12.92 5.59 -9.81
C THR A 308 -12.10 4.31 -9.66
N VAL A 309 -12.53 3.25 -10.36
CA VAL A 309 -11.79 1.97 -10.44
C VAL A 309 -10.41 2.17 -11.07
N ILE A 310 -10.29 3.03 -12.08
CA ILE A 310 -9.01 3.41 -12.69
C ILE A 310 -8.12 4.11 -11.67
N GLY A 311 -8.69 4.98 -10.84
CA GLY A 311 -7.98 5.59 -9.71
C GLY A 311 -7.36 4.55 -8.80
N THR A 312 -8.14 3.56 -8.35
CA THR A 312 -7.61 2.44 -7.55
C THR A 312 -6.49 1.69 -8.27
N PHE A 313 -6.65 1.35 -9.55
CA PHE A 313 -5.60 0.68 -10.33
C PHE A 313 -4.27 1.46 -10.29
N MET A 314 -4.34 2.76 -10.52
CA MET A 314 -3.19 3.65 -10.45
C MET A 314 -2.63 3.75 -9.04
N GLY A 315 -3.47 3.82 -8.02
CA GLY A 315 -3.05 3.85 -6.62
C GLY A 315 -2.33 2.57 -6.17
N VAL A 316 -2.77 1.39 -6.65
CA VAL A 316 -2.08 0.11 -6.41
C VAL A 316 -0.69 0.14 -7.02
N ILE A 317 -0.58 0.57 -8.29
CA ILE A 317 0.71 0.68 -8.99
C ILE A 317 1.61 1.66 -8.25
N LEU A 318 1.10 2.83 -7.85
CA LEU A 318 1.86 3.83 -7.10
C LEU A 318 2.39 3.26 -5.79
N LEU A 319 1.55 2.58 -5.00
CA LEU A 319 1.98 1.99 -3.73
C LEU A 319 3.05 0.92 -3.93
N LYS A 320 2.94 0.08 -4.97
CA LYS A 320 3.99 -0.91 -5.27
C LYS A 320 5.25 -0.32 -5.87
N LEU A 321 5.13 0.76 -6.63
CA LEU A 321 6.26 1.51 -7.16
C LEU A 321 7.04 2.18 -6.04
N ILE A 322 6.33 2.74 -5.04
CA ILE A 322 6.94 3.26 -3.82
C ILE A 322 7.71 2.15 -3.11
N ASN A 323 7.08 1.03 -2.80
CA ASN A 323 7.76 -0.04 -2.05
C ASN A 323 8.95 -0.61 -2.82
N ASN A 324 8.84 -0.74 -4.14
CA ASN A 324 9.96 -1.15 -4.98
C ASN A 324 11.09 -0.11 -4.99
N GLY A 325 10.77 1.18 -5.11
CA GLY A 325 11.75 2.27 -5.01
C GLY A 325 12.47 2.31 -3.67
N LEU A 326 11.74 2.16 -2.55
CA LEU A 326 12.33 2.09 -1.21
C LEU A 326 13.23 0.86 -1.06
N THR A 327 12.83 -0.28 -1.63
CA THR A 327 13.67 -1.49 -1.66
C THR A 327 14.94 -1.29 -2.49
N LEU A 328 14.84 -0.63 -3.65
CA LEU A 328 16.00 -0.32 -4.50
C LEU A 328 16.95 0.66 -3.82
N ALA A 329 16.42 1.60 -3.04
CA ALA A 329 17.19 2.49 -2.18
C ALA A 329 17.82 1.78 -0.96
N GLN A 330 17.73 0.44 -0.87
CA GLN A 330 18.24 -0.39 0.23
C GLN A 330 17.69 0.03 1.60
N LEU A 331 16.49 0.62 1.63
CA LEU A 331 15.83 0.91 2.91
C LEU A 331 15.34 -0.38 3.54
N GLU A 332 15.69 -0.57 4.81
CA GLU A 332 15.27 -1.70 5.61
C GLU A 332 13.74 -1.83 5.62
N THR A 333 13.22 -3.05 5.66
CA THR A 333 11.78 -3.35 5.58
C THR A 333 10.95 -2.58 6.63
N PHE A 334 11.48 -2.38 7.83
CA PHE A 334 10.79 -1.61 8.87
C PHE A 334 10.56 -0.15 8.45
N TRP A 335 11.55 0.48 7.81
CA TRP A 335 11.42 1.83 7.25
C TRP A 335 10.41 1.90 6.12
N GLN A 336 10.25 0.82 5.35
CA GLN A 336 9.24 0.76 4.29
C GLN A 336 7.82 0.78 4.86
N MET A 337 7.55 0.04 5.94
CA MET A 337 6.24 0.03 6.61
C MET A 337 5.87 1.43 7.15
N VAL A 338 6.86 2.09 7.74
CA VAL A 338 6.79 3.45 8.27
C VAL A 338 6.43 4.45 7.16
N VAL A 339 7.15 4.43 6.03
CA VAL A 339 6.89 5.30 4.88
C VAL A 339 5.52 5.00 4.27
N THR A 340 5.14 3.74 4.14
CA THR A 340 3.82 3.34 3.63
C THR A 340 2.71 3.93 4.50
N GLY A 341 2.82 3.81 5.84
CA GLY A 341 1.87 4.42 6.78
C GLY A 341 1.77 5.94 6.66
N LEU A 342 2.89 6.63 6.42
CA LEU A 342 2.90 8.07 6.17
C LEU A 342 2.12 8.44 4.91
N ILE A 343 2.38 7.75 3.82
CA ILE A 343 1.74 8.02 2.54
C ILE A 343 0.23 7.89 2.68
N ILE A 344 -0.24 6.89 3.43
CA ILE A 344 -1.66 6.73 3.74
C ILE A 344 -2.18 7.94 4.50
N LEU A 345 -1.51 8.34 5.60
CA LEU A 345 -1.92 9.47 6.42
C LEU A 345 -1.99 10.77 5.60
N VAL A 346 -0.99 11.02 4.74
CA VAL A 346 -0.97 12.19 3.86
C VAL A 346 -2.07 12.09 2.82
N ALA A 347 -2.27 10.94 2.17
CA ALA A 347 -3.30 10.76 1.14
C ALA A 347 -4.71 10.97 1.71
N VAL A 348 -4.99 10.36 2.87
CA VAL A 348 -6.26 10.51 3.59
C VAL A 348 -6.45 11.96 4.07
N GLY A 349 -5.41 12.55 4.66
CA GLY A 349 -5.43 13.94 5.10
C GLY A 349 -5.72 14.89 3.94
N LEU A 350 -5.05 14.70 2.81
CA LEU A 350 -5.25 15.45 1.58
C LEU A 350 -6.67 15.29 1.05
N ASP A 351 -7.26 14.10 1.09
CA ASP A 351 -8.65 13.89 0.68
C ASP A 351 -9.63 14.67 1.59
N ILE A 352 -9.49 14.56 2.91
CA ILE A 352 -10.31 15.30 3.89
C ILE A 352 -10.20 16.81 3.64
N VAL A 353 -8.99 17.29 3.35
CA VAL A 353 -8.71 18.70 3.13
C VAL A 353 -9.20 19.19 1.77
N ARG A 354 -9.02 18.41 0.69
CA ARG A 354 -9.56 18.71 -0.65
C ARG A 354 -11.07 18.87 -0.62
N GLN A 355 -11.73 18.10 0.25
CA GLN A 355 -13.17 18.21 0.46
C GLN A 355 -13.56 19.41 1.33
N SER A 356 -12.65 19.88 2.17
CA SER A 356 -12.87 21.06 3.00
C SER A 356 -12.66 22.33 2.19
N LYS A 357 -13.71 23.16 2.04
CA LYS A 357 -13.58 24.51 1.43
C LYS A 357 -12.81 25.51 2.32
N SER A 358 -12.13 25.04 3.37
CA SER A 358 -11.48 25.87 4.39
C SER A 358 -9.97 25.88 4.23
N ALA A 359 -9.42 27.07 3.95
CA ALA A 359 -7.98 27.29 3.84
C ALA A 359 -7.23 26.93 5.14
N GLU A 360 -7.85 27.16 6.31
CA GLU A 360 -7.23 26.89 7.61
C GLU A 360 -6.99 25.38 7.82
N LYS A 361 -7.95 24.54 7.40
CA LYS A 361 -7.80 23.08 7.47
C LYS A 361 -6.67 22.58 6.57
N VAL A 362 -6.54 23.17 5.38
CA VAL A 362 -5.44 22.87 4.43
C VAL A 362 -4.09 23.27 5.00
N GLN A 363 -3.99 24.48 5.56
CA GLN A 363 -2.77 24.97 6.20
C GLN A 363 -2.35 24.09 7.37
N ARG A 364 -3.29 23.73 8.25
CA ARG A 364 -3.04 22.85 9.40
C ARG A 364 -2.56 21.48 8.98
N MET A 365 -3.17 20.90 7.94
CA MET A 365 -2.73 19.61 7.42
C MET A 365 -1.29 19.66 6.90
N LEU A 366 -0.89 20.69 6.13
CA LEU A 366 0.50 20.82 5.67
C LEU A 366 1.49 20.90 6.84
N ALA A 367 1.13 21.64 7.90
CA ALA A 367 1.94 21.72 9.11
C ALA A 367 2.00 20.36 9.86
N VAL A 368 0.89 19.61 9.94
CA VAL A 368 0.87 18.26 10.52
C VAL A 368 1.72 17.30 9.70
N VAL A 369 1.68 17.37 8.37
CA VAL A 369 2.55 16.55 7.50
C VAL A 369 4.02 16.79 7.80
N ALA A 370 4.43 18.04 8.02
CA ALA A 370 5.79 18.36 8.45
C ALA A 370 6.14 17.71 9.80
N VAL A 371 5.27 17.80 10.80
CA VAL A 371 5.47 17.16 12.12
C VAL A 371 5.68 15.67 11.99
N VAL A 372 4.87 15.03 11.16
CA VAL A 372 4.95 13.59 10.95
C VAL A 372 6.27 13.23 10.25
N LEU A 373 6.73 14.03 9.27
CA LEU A 373 8.04 13.85 8.64
C LEU A 373 9.21 13.98 9.65
N ALA A 374 9.12 14.91 10.61
CA ALA A 374 10.10 14.99 11.71
C ALA A 374 10.04 13.78 12.65
N LEU A 375 8.84 13.30 12.99
CA LEU A 375 8.67 12.09 13.80
C LEU A 375 9.34 10.88 13.13
N PHE A 376 9.27 10.79 11.81
CA PHE A 376 9.93 9.72 11.07
C PHE A 376 11.43 9.88 10.97
N ALA A 377 11.93 11.09 10.71
CA ALA A 377 13.36 11.35 10.78
C ALA A 377 13.93 11.02 12.18
N ALA A 378 13.12 11.21 13.23
CA ALA A 378 13.49 10.89 14.60
C ALA A 378 13.61 9.39 14.89
N LEU A 379 12.93 8.52 14.13
CA LEU A 379 12.99 7.08 14.36
C LEU A 379 14.41 6.52 14.19
N THR A 380 15.28 7.09 13.35
CA THR A 380 16.64 6.60 13.14
C THR A 380 17.51 6.78 14.39
N PRO A 381 17.67 8.01 14.93
CA PRO A 381 18.43 8.19 16.16
C PRO A 381 17.73 7.56 17.37
N ILE A 382 16.39 7.61 17.46
CA ILE A 382 15.68 7.04 18.62
C ILE A 382 15.79 5.52 18.65
N SER A 383 15.61 4.83 17.52
CA SER A 383 15.73 3.36 17.46
C SER A 383 17.17 2.90 17.72
N ALA A 384 18.17 3.61 17.19
CA ALA A 384 19.57 3.33 17.47
C ALA A 384 19.89 3.49 18.97
N LEU A 385 19.40 4.55 19.60
CA LEU A 385 19.55 4.79 21.03
C LEU A 385 18.88 3.67 21.85
N VAL A 386 17.59 3.38 21.60
CA VAL A 386 16.81 2.40 22.36
C VAL A 386 17.35 0.99 22.17
N SER A 387 17.67 0.58 20.95
CA SER A 387 18.21 -0.75 20.69
C SER A 387 19.58 -0.94 21.34
N SER A 388 20.44 0.10 21.31
CA SER A 388 21.76 0.05 21.92
C SER A 388 21.68 0.01 23.45
N THR A 389 20.77 0.78 24.07
CA THR A 389 20.60 0.76 25.52
C THR A 389 20.02 -0.55 26.02
N ILE A 390 19.04 -1.12 25.32
CA ILE A 390 18.48 -2.44 25.63
C ILE A 390 19.57 -3.51 25.53
N THR A 391 20.31 -3.54 24.41
CA THR A 391 21.36 -4.55 24.20
C THR A 391 22.47 -4.45 25.26
N LEU A 392 22.88 -3.23 25.62
CA LEU A 392 23.86 -3.01 26.68
C LEU A 392 23.32 -3.44 28.05
N HIS A 393 22.04 -3.21 28.32
CA HIS A 393 21.39 -3.64 29.56
C HIS A 393 21.25 -5.16 29.65
N GLU A 394 20.91 -5.83 28.54
CA GLU A 394 20.87 -7.29 28.43
C GLU A 394 22.26 -7.87 28.71
N HIS A 395 23.31 -7.34 28.06
CA HIS A 395 24.69 -7.73 28.30
C HIS A 395 25.09 -7.60 29.78
N ASN A 396 24.88 -6.43 30.39
CA ASN A 396 25.22 -6.18 31.79
C ASN A 396 24.47 -7.11 32.75
N SER A 397 23.21 -7.42 32.43
CA SER A 397 22.39 -8.36 33.22
C SER A 397 22.95 -9.79 33.15
N MET A 398 23.38 -10.23 31.96
CA MET A 398 24.00 -11.56 31.80
C MET A 398 25.36 -11.66 32.51
N VAL A 399 26.17 -10.60 32.46
CA VAL A 399 27.44 -10.52 33.19
C VAL A 399 27.20 -10.58 34.71
N ALA A 400 26.20 -9.87 35.21
CA ALA A 400 25.83 -9.91 36.63
C ALA A 400 25.42 -11.33 37.09
N MET A 401 24.67 -12.06 36.26
CA MET A 401 24.30 -13.46 36.53
C MET A 401 25.53 -14.39 36.53
N GLN A 402 26.48 -14.21 35.61
CA GLN A 402 27.74 -14.99 35.62
C GLN A 402 28.56 -14.72 36.88
N LEU A 403 28.65 -13.45 37.30
CA LEU A 403 29.35 -13.05 38.52
C LEU A 403 28.67 -13.60 39.79
N ALA A 404 27.34 -13.78 39.76
CA ALA A 404 26.59 -14.44 40.83
C ALA A 404 26.77 -15.97 40.87
N GLY A 405 27.51 -16.55 39.92
CA GLY A 405 27.75 -17.98 39.82
C GLY A 405 26.61 -18.77 39.16
N GLU A 406 25.64 -18.10 38.53
CA GLU A 406 24.53 -18.76 37.84
C GLU A 406 24.98 -19.30 36.47
N LYS A 407 24.52 -20.51 36.13
CA LYS A 407 24.81 -21.11 34.83
C LYS A 407 23.81 -20.61 33.78
N LEU A 408 24.27 -19.74 32.90
CA LEU A 408 23.46 -19.18 31.81
C LEU A 408 22.96 -20.25 30.84
N ALA A 409 21.69 -20.14 30.44
CA ALA A 409 21.12 -20.91 29.35
C ALA A 409 21.69 -20.48 27.98
N ALA A 410 21.54 -21.32 26.94
CA ALA A 410 22.10 -21.06 25.62
C ALA A 410 21.64 -19.71 25.01
N TYR A 411 20.38 -19.33 25.18
CA TYR A 411 19.85 -18.06 24.69
C TYR A 411 20.33 -16.84 25.48
N GLN A 412 20.75 -17.03 26.75
CA GLN A 412 21.34 -15.97 27.59
C GLN A 412 22.80 -15.75 27.22
N ASN A 413 23.55 -16.82 26.96
CA ASN A 413 24.93 -16.72 26.47
C ASN A 413 25.00 -15.98 25.13
N ALA A 414 23.98 -16.10 24.27
CA ALA A 414 23.91 -15.36 23.01
C ALA A 414 23.75 -13.83 23.17
N ARG A 415 23.45 -13.33 24.37
CA ARG A 415 23.34 -11.89 24.69
C ARG A 415 24.63 -11.31 25.28
N LEU A 416 25.64 -12.14 25.51
CA LEU A 416 26.97 -11.66 25.88
C LEU A 416 27.67 -11.12 24.64
N LEU A 417 28.41 -10.04 24.84
CA LEU A 417 29.10 -9.30 23.79
C LEU A 417 30.59 -9.27 24.13
N ASP A 418 31.42 -9.21 23.11
CA ASP A 418 32.85 -8.92 23.23
C ASP A 418 33.09 -7.44 23.60
N GLU A 419 34.23 -7.15 24.21
CA GLU A 419 34.57 -5.78 24.66
C GLU A 419 34.48 -4.71 23.55
N PRO A 420 34.96 -4.96 22.30
CA PRO A 420 34.80 -4.01 21.20
C PRO A 420 33.33 -3.66 20.90
N SER A 421 32.44 -4.65 20.91
CA SER A 421 31.01 -4.44 20.68
C SER A 421 30.36 -3.61 21.80
N VAL A 422 30.78 -3.80 23.05
CA VAL A 422 30.30 -2.99 24.19
C VAL A 422 30.76 -1.53 24.06
N LEU A 423 32.00 -1.29 23.63
CA LEU A 423 32.52 0.05 23.39
C LEU A 423 31.77 0.75 22.25
N ALA A 424 31.53 0.04 21.14
CA ALA A 424 30.76 0.55 20.02
C ALA A 424 29.32 0.95 20.42
N LEU A 425 28.65 0.14 21.25
CA LEU A 425 27.31 0.47 21.78
C LEU A 425 27.33 1.73 22.66
N LYS A 426 28.33 1.87 23.53
CA LYS A 426 28.48 3.06 24.38
C LYS A 426 28.71 4.32 23.55
N GLU A 427 29.51 4.23 22.49
CA GLU A 427 29.76 5.33 21.55
C GLU A 427 28.49 5.73 20.80
N ILE A 428 27.71 4.76 20.31
CA ILE A 428 26.40 5.03 19.68
C ILE A 428 25.47 5.76 20.66
N ILE A 429 25.39 5.30 21.91
CA ILE A 429 24.54 5.94 22.93
C ILE A 429 25.00 7.38 23.19
N SER A 430 26.30 7.63 23.36
CA SER A 430 26.83 8.96 23.64
C SER A 430 26.64 9.93 22.47
N ASN A 431 26.70 9.45 21.23
CA ASN A 431 26.54 10.29 20.05
C ASN A 431 25.07 10.56 19.70
N THR A 432 24.15 9.67 20.08
CA THR A 432 22.77 9.72 19.59
C THR A 432 21.78 10.35 20.58
N TRP A 433 22.07 10.41 21.89
CA TRP A 433 21.11 10.89 22.89
C TRP A 433 20.69 12.37 22.70
N LEU A 434 21.65 13.26 22.44
CA LEU A 434 21.40 14.69 22.19
C LEU A 434 20.54 14.89 20.94
N LEU A 435 20.84 14.10 19.91
CA LEU A 435 20.12 14.15 18.65
C LEU A 435 18.68 13.65 18.80
N ALA A 436 18.46 12.59 19.59
CA ALA A 436 17.12 12.09 19.92
C ALA A 436 16.30 13.15 20.68
N LEU A 437 16.91 13.86 21.64
CA LEU A 437 16.26 14.97 22.35
C LEU A 437 15.95 16.15 21.42
N ALA A 438 16.88 16.51 20.55
CA ALA A 438 16.68 17.56 19.54
C ALA A 438 15.54 17.22 18.58
N MET A 439 15.44 15.96 18.17
CA MET A 439 14.32 15.43 17.39
C MET A 439 12.99 15.53 18.12
N LEU A 440 12.92 15.12 19.38
CA LEU A 440 11.70 15.26 20.18
C LEU A 440 11.28 16.73 20.32
N ALA A 441 12.24 17.62 20.57
CA ALA A 441 11.98 19.05 20.63
C ALA A 441 11.45 19.60 19.28
N LEU A 442 12.01 19.14 18.15
CA LEU A 442 11.55 19.51 16.81
C LEU A 442 10.09 19.08 16.55
N ILE A 443 9.72 17.88 16.98
CA ILE A 443 8.36 17.35 16.87
C ILE A 443 7.39 18.19 17.69
N VAL A 444 7.75 18.52 18.93
CA VAL A 444 6.92 19.38 19.81
C VAL A 444 6.77 20.79 19.23
N ALA A 445 7.86 21.40 18.76
CA ALA A 445 7.84 22.71 18.13
C ALA A 445 6.98 22.72 16.85
N GLY A 446 7.09 21.68 16.02
CA GLY A 446 6.24 21.49 14.86
C GLY A 446 4.77 21.30 15.23
N GLY A 447 4.46 20.50 16.25
CA GLY A 447 3.10 20.30 16.74
C GLY A 447 2.46 21.59 17.22
N TYR A 448 3.22 22.40 17.97
CA TYR A 448 2.80 23.73 18.39
C TYR A 448 2.58 24.68 17.20
N SER A 449 3.43 24.61 16.17
CA SER A 449 3.23 25.34 14.91
C SER A 449 1.94 24.98 14.20
N ALA A 450 1.66 23.68 14.07
CA ALA A 450 0.45 23.18 13.44
C ALA A 450 -0.82 23.59 14.20
N TRP A 451 -0.73 23.75 15.53
CA TRP A 451 -1.86 24.20 16.34
C TRP A 451 -2.11 25.70 16.24
N LYS A 452 -1.08 26.53 16.43
CA LYS A 452 -1.17 28.01 16.45
C LYS A 452 -1.33 28.65 15.07
N LEU A 453 -0.86 27.99 14.00
CA LEU A 453 -0.91 28.48 12.61
C LEU A 453 -0.30 29.89 12.39
N ASN A 454 0.77 30.21 13.14
CA ASN A 454 1.45 31.50 13.02
C ASN A 454 2.58 31.45 11.96
N LYS A 455 2.64 32.45 11.07
CA LYS A 455 3.63 32.53 9.98
C LYS A 455 5.08 32.56 10.49
N THR A 456 5.39 33.40 11.48
CA THR A 456 6.75 33.52 12.01
C THR A 456 7.22 32.22 12.66
N LEU A 457 6.30 31.54 13.34
CA LEU A 457 6.56 30.27 13.99
C LEU A 457 6.77 29.16 12.94
N ALA A 458 5.95 29.11 11.89
CA ALA A 458 6.13 28.18 10.78
C ALA A 458 7.47 28.38 10.06
N TYR A 459 7.89 29.63 9.82
CA TYR A 459 9.20 29.91 9.23
C TYR A 459 10.37 29.53 10.14
N GLY A 460 10.27 29.85 11.45
CA GLY A 460 11.29 29.48 12.42
C GLY A 460 11.45 27.97 12.56
N VAL A 461 10.33 27.24 12.67
CA VAL A 461 10.35 25.77 12.73
C VAL A 461 10.81 25.17 11.41
N GLY A 462 10.35 25.67 10.26
CA GLY A 462 10.81 25.20 8.95
C GLY A 462 12.32 25.39 8.74
N GLY A 463 12.90 26.49 9.24
CA GLY A 463 14.34 26.68 9.28
C GLY A 463 15.05 25.66 10.18
N LEU A 464 14.49 25.38 11.37
CA LEU A 464 15.03 24.37 12.29
C LEU A 464 15.07 22.97 11.65
N TYR A 465 14.08 22.60 10.84
CA TYR A 465 14.10 21.32 10.11
C TYR A 465 15.34 21.20 9.20
N LEU A 466 15.69 22.27 8.47
CA LEU A 466 16.87 22.27 7.60
C LEU A 466 18.18 22.16 8.40
N VAL A 467 18.28 22.90 9.51
CA VAL A 467 19.45 22.81 10.40
C VAL A 467 19.62 21.38 10.90
N VAL A 468 18.55 20.76 11.40
CA VAL A 468 18.67 19.41 11.95
C VAL A 468 18.90 18.36 10.85
N ALA A 469 18.39 18.57 9.63
CA ALA A 469 18.72 17.73 8.48
C ALA A 469 20.23 17.71 8.22
N VAL A 470 20.89 18.87 8.28
CA VAL A 470 22.35 18.96 8.12
C VAL A 470 23.07 18.25 9.27
N VAL A 471 22.60 18.40 10.52
CA VAL A 471 23.18 17.70 11.67
C VAL A 471 23.10 16.17 11.49
N LEU A 472 21.98 15.62 11.02
CA LEU A 472 21.86 14.17 10.77
C LEU A 472 22.90 13.65 9.78
N ILE A 473 23.20 14.42 8.73
CA ILE A 473 24.25 14.05 7.74
C ILE A 473 25.62 13.97 8.43
N PHE A 474 25.96 14.95 9.27
CA PHE A 474 27.23 14.97 10.00
C PHE A 474 27.40 13.78 10.97
N PHE A 475 26.30 13.28 11.54
CA PHE A 475 26.30 12.11 12.43
C PHE A 475 26.13 10.77 11.67
N GLY A 476 26.34 10.75 10.35
CA GLY A 476 26.26 9.52 9.55
C GLY A 476 24.83 8.99 9.32
N MET A 477 23.80 9.74 9.72
CA MET A 477 22.38 9.40 9.55
C MET A 477 21.76 10.09 8.34
N ALA A 478 22.51 10.14 7.23
CA ALA A 478 22.13 10.86 6.02
C ALA A 478 20.77 10.40 5.45
N ALA A 479 20.37 9.15 5.66
CA ALA A 479 19.12 8.57 5.18
C ALA A 479 17.85 9.27 5.71
N ALA A 480 17.89 9.88 6.91
CA ALA A 480 16.74 10.56 7.51
C ALA A 480 16.60 12.03 7.08
N SER A 481 17.66 12.63 6.54
CA SER A 481 17.74 14.05 6.16
C SER A 481 16.73 14.47 5.08
N PRO A 482 16.47 13.68 4.02
CA PRO A 482 15.47 14.02 3.00
C PRO A 482 14.06 14.22 3.57
N LEU A 483 13.68 13.48 4.63
CA LEU A 483 12.39 13.64 5.29
C LEU A 483 12.29 15.00 5.99
N LEU A 484 13.36 15.46 6.65
CA LEU A 484 13.39 16.79 7.26
C LEU A 484 13.41 17.91 6.23
N ILE A 485 14.07 17.73 5.08
CA ILE A 485 14.05 18.71 4.00
C ILE A 485 12.63 18.86 3.43
N LEU A 486 11.93 17.75 3.22
CA LEU A 486 10.52 17.77 2.79
C LEU A 486 9.61 18.37 3.88
N GLY A 487 9.88 18.06 5.15
CA GLY A 487 9.20 18.65 6.30
C GLY A 487 9.39 20.16 6.38
N ALA A 488 10.60 20.64 6.11
CA ALA A 488 10.89 22.07 6.01
C ALA A 488 10.06 22.70 4.88
N PHE A 489 10.09 22.12 3.68
CA PHE A 489 9.32 22.65 2.55
C PHE A 489 7.82 22.75 2.86
N THR A 490 7.23 21.70 3.42
CA THR A 490 5.80 21.67 3.77
C THR A 490 5.45 22.66 4.89
N MET A 491 6.29 22.77 5.93
CA MET A 491 6.09 23.75 7.01
C MET A 491 6.22 25.19 6.49
N LEU A 492 7.23 25.48 5.67
CA LEU A 492 7.50 26.79 5.07
C LEU A 492 6.41 27.18 4.05
N ALA A 493 5.84 26.22 3.34
CA ALA A 493 4.75 26.45 2.39
C ALA A 493 3.41 26.70 3.09
N SER A 494 3.18 26.13 4.28
CA SER A 494 1.89 26.21 4.98
C SER A 494 1.30 27.64 5.09
N PRO A 495 2.06 28.72 5.41
CA PRO A 495 1.51 30.06 5.55
C PRO A 495 1.01 30.69 4.24
N SER A 496 1.35 30.12 3.09
CA SER A 496 0.93 30.61 1.76
C SER A 496 -0.49 30.17 1.37
N VAL A 497 -1.04 29.16 2.05
CA VAL A 497 -2.33 28.55 1.71
C VAL A 497 -3.50 29.54 1.76
N PRO A 498 -3.68 30.38 2.80
CA PRO A 498 -4.79 31.34 2.82
C PRO A 498 -4.74 32.33 1.66
N TYR A 499 -3.53 32.74 1.24
CA TYR A 499 -3.34 33.63 0.10
C TYR A 499 -3.77 32.96 -1.21
N LEU A 500 -3.38 31.69 -1.43
CA LEU A 500 -3.81 30.91 -2.60
C LEU A 500 -5.33 30.75 -2.67
N PHE A 501 -5.98 30.48 -1.54
CA PHE A 501 -7.44 30.35 -1.48
C PHE A 501 -8.17 31.67 -1.77
N ASN A 502 -7.70 32.78 -1.23
CA ASN A 502 -8.28 34.09 -1.51
C ASN A 502 -8.13 34.43 -3.00
N ARG A 503 -6.95 34.15 -3.58
CA ARG A 503 -6.71 34.37 -5.00
C ARG A 503 -7.56 33.49 -5.90
N ALA A 504 -7.78 32.22 -5.54
CA ALA A 504 -8.67 31.32 -6.28
C ALA A 504 -10.13 31.81 -6.27
N ARG A 505 -10.62 32.29 -5.11
CA ARG A 505 -11.97 32.90 -5.02
C ARG A 505 -12.12 34.14 -5.89
N GLU A 506 -11.10 35.00 -5.93
CA GLU A 506 -11.07 36.18 -6.82
C GLU A 506 -11.15 35.79 -8.30
N LEU A 507 -10.59 34.63 -8.67
CA LEU A 507 -10.56 34.12 -10.04
C LEU A 507 -11.79 33.27 -10.42
N GLN A 508 -12.71 33.00 -9.48
CA GLN A 508 -13.88 32.12 -9.67
C GLN A 508 -13.55 30.69 -10.16
N VAL A 509 -12.39 30.15 -9.77
CA VAL A 509 -11.93 28.78 -10.12
C VAL A 509 -11.90 27.87 -8.90
#